data_AF-A0A6V0VPN9-F1
#
_entry.id   AF-A0A6V0VPN9-F1
#
_cell.length_a   1.000
_cell.length_b   1.000
_cell.length_c   1.000
_cell.angle_alpha   90.00
_cell.angle_beta   90.00
_cell.angle_gamma   90.00
#
_symmetry.space_group_name_H-M   'P 1'
#
loop_
_entity.id
_entity.type
_entity.pdbx_description
1 polymer ?
#
loop_
_entity_poly.entity_id
_entity_poly.type
_entity_poly.pdbx_seq_one_letter_code
_entity_poly.pdbx_strand_id
1 'polypeptide(L)'
;MPANPLANATSYLSVVLCDGSSRKLIAGWWYFILGISILQLLISIFAMSSRGGTEAFISLWSSLVLLSLCIGGTIIMRKFQTSVAVGFFMGAVVAASQMFFLLFFIMLGYIDDRLAEGESVHGERFTSFVCLVQALLLGAFAATLASHRSEILDQKVPIGEYETTEEEGGVGSYEAPKNRGPVV
;
A
#
# COMPACT_ATOMS: atom_id res chain seq x y z
N MET A 1 -18.45 1.17 -22.65
CA MET A 1 -17.18 0.60 -22.14
C MET A 1 -17.55 -0.40 -21.04
N PRO A 2 -17.13 -1.67 -21.11
CA PRO A 2 -17.51 -2.65 -20.10
C PRO A 2 -16.91 -2.25 -18.75
N ALA A 3 -17.77 -2.03 -17.76
CA ALA A 3 -17.36 -1.75 -16.39
C ALA A 3 -16.53 -2.93 -15.87
N ASN A 4 -15.31 -2.67 -15.41
CA ASN A 4 -14.47 -3.70 -14.82
C ASN A 4 -15.24 -4.33 -13.65
N PRO A 5 -15.47 -5.66 -13.63
CA PRO A 5 -16.29 -6.31 -12.60
C PRO A 5 -15.72 -6.09 -11.19
N LEU A 6 -14.39 -5.93 -11.10
CA LEU A 6 -13.68 -5.52 -9.89
C LEU A 6 -14.08 -4.13 -9.42
N ALA A 7 -14.16 -3.14 -10.31
CA ALA A 7 -14.57 -1.79 -9.96
C ALA A 7 -16.03 -1.76 -9.45
N ASN A 8 -16.93 -2.52 -10.09
CA ASN A 8 -18.32 -2.64 -9.62
C ASN A 8 -18.41 -3.30 -8.24
N ALA A 9 -17.62 -4.34 -7.97
CA ALA A 9 -17.60 -4.99 -6.66
C ALA A 9 -17.08 -4.03 -5.58
N THR A 10 -16.00 -3.30 -5.85
CA THR A 10 -15.44 -2.31 -4.91
C THR A 10 -16.41 -1.14 -4.68
N SER A 11 -17.07 -0.65 -5.73
CA SER A 11 -18.09 0.42 -5.62
C SER A 11 -19.30 -0.04 -4.80
N TYR A 12 -19.79 -1.27 -5.01
CA TYR A 12 -20.89 -1.83 -4.23
C TYR A 12 -20.52 -1.96 -2.75
N LEU A 13 -19.30 -2.44 -2.47
CA LEU A 13 -18.76 -2.51 -1.11
C LEU A 13 -18.63 -1.12 -0.48
N SER A 14 -18.22 -0.10 -1.25
CA SER A 14 -18.08 1.29 -0.78
C SER A 14 -19.39 1.98 -0.44
N VAL A 15 -20.45 1.67 -1.21
CA VAL A 15 -21.80 2.17 -0.96
C VAL A 15 -22.38 1.51 0.27
N VAL A 16 -22.18 0.20 0.44
CA VAL A 16 -22.73 -0.56 1.58
C VAL A 16 -22.00 -0.27 2.90
N LEU A 17 -20.68 -0.05 2.88
CA LEU A 17 -19.88 0.08 4.11
C LEU A 17 -19.45 1.51 4.48
N CYS A 18 -19.41 2.44 3.52
CA CYS A 18 -18.77 3.76 3.71
C CYS A 18 -19.58 4.94 3.15
N ASP A 19 -20.89 4.75 2.98
CA ASP A 19 -21.83 5.82 2.60
C ASP A 19 -21.46 6.51 1.27
N GLY A 20 -20.82 5.77 0.36
CA GLY A 20 -20.44 6.22 -0.98
C GLY A 20 -19.10 6.96 -1.10
N SER A 21 -18.27 7.04 -0.05
CA SER A 21 -16.96 7.73 -0.12
C SER A 21 -15.77 6.76 -0.29
N SER A 22 -15.26 6.63 -1.52
CA SER A 22 -14.10 5.78 -1.87
C SER A 22 -12.83 6.10 -1.05
N ARG A 23 -12.62 7.37 -0.66
CA ARG A 23 -11.47 7.80 0.16
C ARG A 23 -11.53 7.24 1.59
N LYS A 24 -12.73 7.18 2.19
CA LYS A 24 -12.93 6.59 3.52
C LYS A 24 -12.73 5.08 3.49
N LEU A 25 -13.15 4.42 2.40
CA LEU A 25 -12.94 2.99 2.22
C LEU A 25 -11.46 2.63 2.06
N ILE A 26 -10.70 3.37 1.25
CA ILE A 26 -9.25 3.16 1.09
C ILE A 26 -8.52 3.37 2.43
N ALA A 27 -8.86 4.44 3.16
CA ALA A 27 -8.29 4.69 4.48
C ALA A 27 -8.65 3.59 5.48
N GLY A 28 -9.91 3.16 5.52
CA GLY A 28 -10.38 2.06 6.38
C GLY A 28 -9.66 0.75 6.07
N TRP A 29 -9.51 0.41 4.80
CA TRP A 29 -8.78 -0.78 4.36
C TRP A 29 -7.29 -0.71 4.76
N TRP A 30 -6.69 0.48 4.64
CA TRP A 30 -5.32 0.71 5.07
C TRP A 30 -5.14 0.54 6.59
N TYR A 31 -6.04 1.09 7.40
CA TYR A 31 -6.00 0.90 8.85
C TYR A 31 -6.23 -0.55 9.25
N PHE A 32 -7.05 -1.28 8.51
CA PHE A 32 -7.22 -2.71 8.73
C PHE A 32 -5.93 -3.50 8.46
N ILE A 33 -5.23 -3.18 7.35
CA ILE A 33 -3.92 -3.75 7.05
C ILE A 33 -2.90 -3.40 8.13
N LEU A 34 -2.87 -2.15 8.60
CA LEU A 34 -2.00 -1.73 9.70
C LEU A 34 -2.31 -2.52 10.98
N GLY A 35 -3.57 -2.71 11.32
CA GLY A 35 -3.99 -3.49 12.49
C GLY A 35 -3.49 -4.93 12.43
N ILE A 36 -3.72 -5.62 11.31
CA ILE A 36 -3.21 -6.99 11.11
C ILE A 36 -1.68 -7.03 11.11
N SER A 37 -1.02 -6.01 10.54
CA SER A 37 0.45 -5.92 10.52
C SER A 37 1.05 -5.77 11.92
N ILE A 38 0.40 -4.98 12.79
CA ILE A 38 0.79 -4.84 14.20
C ILE A 38 0.59 -6.17 14.94
N LEU A 39 -0.55 -6.83 14.74
CA LEU A 39 -0.81 -8.14 15.32
C LEU A 39 0.25 -9.17 14.90
N GLN A 40 0.61 -9.20 13.62
CA GLN A 40 1.67 -10.06 13.09
C GLN A 40 3.03 -9.76 13.71
N LEU A 41 3.36 -8.48 13.94
CA LEU A 41 4.59 -8.08 14.61
C LEU A 41 4.63 -8.57 16.05
N LEU A 42 3.51 -8.52 16.78
CA LEU A 42 3.41 -9.09 18.13
C LEU A 42 3.58 -10.61 18.14
N ILE A 43 2.96 -11.31 17.19
CA ILE A 43 3.13 -12.76 17.00
C ILE A 43 4.59 -13.08 16.73
N SER A 44 5.27 -12.31 15.86
CA SER A 44 6.68 -12.50 15.56
C SER A 44 7.58 -12.32 16.78
N ILE A 45 7.33 -11.31 17.62
CA ILE A 45 8.09 -11.08 18.86
C ILE A 45 7.90 -12.25 19.83
N PHE A 46 6.66 -12.72 19.99
CA PHE A 46 6.37 -13.86 20.86
C PHE A 46 7.04 -15.15 20.34
N ALA A 47 6.93 -15.40 19.04
CA ALA A 47 7.53 -16.53 18.34
C ALA A 47 9.06 -16.55 18.45
N MET A 48 9.71 -15.39 18.42
CA MET A 48 11.17 -15.26 18.55
C MET A 48 11.69 -15.76 19.91
N SER A 49 10.87 -15.73 20.95
CA SER A 49 11.25 -16.22 22.29
C SER A 49 11.26 -17.75 22.42
N SER A 50 10.62 -18.47 21.48
CA SER A 50 10.33 -19.90 21.61
C SER A 50 10.84 -20.77 20.47
N ARG A 51 11.41 -20.18 19.40
CA ARG A 51 11.74 -20.88 18.16
C ARG A 51 13.23 -20.92 17.83
N GLY A 52 13.62 -21.91 17.02
CA GLY A 52 14.98 -22.08 16.50
C GLY A 52 15.39 -21.01 15.48
N GLY A 53 16.69 -20.97 15.14
CA GLY A 53 17.29 -19.86 14.38
C GLY A 53 16.62 -19.54 13.03
N THR A 54 16.28 -20.55 12.23
CA THR A 54 15.66 -20.36 10.91
C THR A 54 14.25 -19.77 11.00
N GLU A 55 13.44 -20.24 11.94
CA GLU A 55 12.08 -19.75 12.15
C GLU A 55 12.09 -18.31 12.70
N ALA A 56 13.02 -18.02 13.63
CA ALA A 56 13.22 -16.68 14.15
C ALA A 56 13.62 -15.71 13.03
N PHE A 57 14.49 -16.14 12.10
CA PHE A 57 14.88 -15.34 10.94
C PHE A 57 13.69 -15.03 10.02
N ILE A 58 12.88 -16.05 9.66
CA ILE A 58 11.70 -15.86 8.81
C ILE A 58 10.72 -14.88 9.46
N SER A 59 10.50 -15.02 10.77
CA SER A 59 9.60 -14.19 11.55
C SER A 59 10.08 -12.73 11.67
N LEU A 60 11.38 -12.53 11.87
CA LEU A 60 12.03 -11.22 11.92
C LEU A 60 12.06 -10.53 10.55
N TRP A 61 12.38 -11.29 9.50
CA TRP A 61 12.42 -10.77 8.13
C TRP A 61 11.05 -10.30 7.68
N SER A 62 10.02 -11.11 7.95
CA SER A 62 8.64 -10.77 7.62
C SER A 62 8.17 -9.52 8.35
N SER A 63 8.53 -9.35 9.64
CA SER A 63 8.15 -8.17 10.41
C SER A 63 8.87 -6.90 9.93
N LEU A 64 10.13 -7.00 9.49
CA LEU A 64 10.87 -5.90 8.90
C LEU A 64 10.24 -5.44 7.58
N VAL A 65 9.89 -6.38 6.70
CA VAL A 65 9.19 -6.08 5.43
C VAL A 65 7.86 -5.39 5.69
N LEU A 66 7.06 -5.90 6.63
CA LEU A 66 5.80 -5.27 7.06
C LEU A 66 6.03 -3.85 7.57
N LEU A 67 7.01 -3.65 8.45
CA LEU A 67 7.30 -2.34 9.03
C LEU A 67 7.72 -1.33 7.96
N SER A 68 8.55 -1.75 7.01
CA SER A 68 8.94 -0.92 5.86
C SER A 68 7.74 -0.54 5.00
N LEU A 69 6.79 -1.46 4.80
CA LEU A 69 5.56 -1.23 4.04
C LEU A 69 4.59 -0.31 4.81
N CYS A 70 4.49 -0.43 6.14
CA CYS A 70 3.68 0.45 6.98
C CYS A 70 4.21 1.90 6.93
N ILE A 71 5.52 2.10 7.08
CA ILE A 71 6.14 3.43 7.01
C ILE A 71 6.00 3.99 5.58
N GLY A 72 6.42 3.22 4.58
CA GLY A 72 6.38 3.62 3.18
C GLY A 72 4.97 3.96 2.71
N GLY A 73 3.99 3.10 3.02
CA GLY A 73 2.59 3.34 2.67
C GLY A 73 1.98 4.55 3.38
N THR A 74 2.31 4.77 4.66
CA THR A 74 1.84 5.95 5.40
C THR A 74 2.40 7.25 4.81
N ILE A 75 3.68 7.25 4.38
CA ILE A 75 4.30 8.40 3.73
C ILE A 75 3.66 8.68 2.37
N ILE A 76 3.45 7.67 1.55
CA ILE A 76 2.91 7.83 0.19
C ILE A 76 1.45 8.29 0.24
N MET A 77 0.67 7.79 1.20
CA MET A 77 -0.71 8.24 1.41
C MET A 77 -0.82 9.69 1.90
N ARG A 78 0.15 10.18 2.69
CA ARG A 78 0.10 11.53 3.28
C ARG A 78 0.84 12.61 2.50
N LYS A 79 1.98 12.29 1.88
CA LYS A 79 2.96 13.32 1.45
C LYS A 79 3.31 13.29 -0.04
N PHE A 80 3.30 12.14 -0.72
CA PHE A 80 3.69 12.03 -2.12
C PHE A 80 2.62 11.31 -2.96
N GLN A 81 1.59 12.05 -3.36
CA GLN A 81 0.60 11.57 -4.33
C GLN A 81 1.09 11.81 -5.77
N THR A 82 2.35 11.49 -6.06
CA THR A 82 2.89 11.50 -7.43
C THR A 82 2.59 10.15 -8.08
N SER A 83 2.23 10.15 -9.37
CA SER A 83 1.79 8.94 -10.06
C SER A 83 2.86 7.83 -10.10
N VAL A 84 4.14 8.22 -10.12
CA VAL A 84 5.29 7.31 -10.06
C VAL A 84 5.43 6.66 -8.68
N ALA A 85 5.31 7.42 -7.59
CA ALA A 85 5.41 6.88 -6.23
C ALA A 85 4.27 5.91 -5.91
N VAL A 86 3.05 6.21 -6.37
CA VAL A 86 1.89 5.31 -6.23
C VAL A 86 2.11 4.02 -7.01
N GLY A 87 2.68 4.09 -8.22
CA GLY A 87 3.02 2.90 -9.01
C GLY A 87 4.07 2.02 -8.33
N PHE A 88 5.14 2.61 -7.79
CA PHE A 88 6.16 1.89 -7.03
C PHE A 88 5.57 1.24 -5.77
N PHE A 89 4.72 1.97 -5.04
CA PHE A 89 4.02 1.44 -3.87
C PHE A 89 3.13 0.25 -4.21
N MET A 90 2.33 0.36 -5.28
CA MET A 90 1.50 -0.74 -5.75
C MET A 90 2.36 -1.98 -6.06
N GLY A 91 3.50 -1.80 -6.75
CA GLY A 91 4.45 -2.88 -7.01
C GLY A 91 4.99 -3.51 -5.72
N ALA A 92 5.40 -2.69 -4.74
CA ALA A 92 5.88 -3.16 -3.44
C ALA A 92 4.81 -3.93 -2.65
N VAL A 93 3.55 -3.48 -2.68
CA VAL A 93 2.42 -4.17 -2.04
C VAL A 93 2.15 -5.52 -2.71
N VAL A 94 2.21 -5.60 -4.04
CA VAL A 94 2.05 -6.86 -4.77
C VAL A 94 3.20 -7.82 -4.47
N ALA A 95 4.45 -7.33 -4.48
CA ALA A 95 5.61 -8.15 -4.13
C ALA A 95 5.54 -8.67 -2.69
N ALA A 96 5.10 -7.84 -1.74
CA ALA A 96 4.87 -8.25 -0.36
C ALA A 96 3.73 -9.30 -0.27
N SER A 97 2.63 -9.11 -0.99
CA SER A 97 1.54 -10.09 -1.07
C SER A 97 2.03 -11.45 -1.57
N GLN A 98 2.84 -11.47 -2.63
CA GLN A 98 3.45 -12.70 -3.17
C GLN A 98 4.41 -13.35 -2.16
N MET A 99 5.22 -12.57 -1.46
CA MET A 99 6.09 -13.09 -0.40
C MET A 99 5.27 -13.78 0.71
N PHE A 100 4.21 -13.15 1.22
CA PHE A 100 3.36 -13.74 2.25
C PHE A 100 2.63 -15.00 1.77
N PHE A 101 2.27 -15.07 0.49
CA PHE A 101 1.68 -16.25 -0.12
C PHE A 101 2.68 -17.41 -0.21
N LEU A 102 3.94 -17.14 -0.57
CA LEU A 102 5.00 -18.15 -0.56
C LEU A 102 5.31 -18.61 0.87
N LEU A 103 5.35 -17.69 1.84
CA LEU A 103 5.51 -18.01 3.26
C LEU A 103 4.41 -18.94 3.77
N PHE A 104 3.17 -18.76 3.32
CA PHE A 104 2.08 -19.67 3.64
C PHE A 104 2.39 -21.11 3.18
N PHE A 105 2.83 -21.30 1.93
CA PHE A 105 3.19 -22.64 1.44
C PHE A 105 4.38 -23.25 2.16
N ILE A 106 5.40 -22.44 2.47
CA ILE A 106 6.56 -22.90 3.25
C ILE A 106 6.10 -23.38 4.63
N MET A 107 5.23 -22.62 5.29
CA MET A 107 4.70 -22.99 6.61
C MET A 107 3.80 -24.23 6.55
N LEU A 108 3.06 -24.46 5.46
CA LEU A 108 2.30 -25.70 5.27
C LEU A 108 3.21 -26.92 5.17
N GLY A 109 4.27 -26.86 4.36
CA GLY A 109 5.25 -27.94 4.29
C GLY A 109 5.91 -28.20 5.65
N TYR A 110 6.24 -27.12 6.38
CA TYR A 110 6.79 -27.23 7.73
C TYR A 110 5.84 -27.89 8.74
N ILE A 111 4.53 -27.62 8.64
CA ILE A 111 3.50 -28.25 9.48
C ILE A 111 3.45 -29.76 9.22
N ASP A 112 3.53 -30.18 7.95
CA ASP A 112 3.49 -31.59 7.57
C ASP A 112 4.73 -32.34 8.08
N ASP A 113 5.92 -31.72 8.00
CA ASP A 113 7.16 -32.29 8.56
C ASP A 113 7.06 -32.46 10.09
N ARG A 114 6.60 -31.44 10.84
CA ARG A 114 6.46 -31.54 12.30
C ARG A 114 5.37 -32.53 12.74
N LEU A 115 4.31 -32.69 11.94
CA LEU A 115 3.30 -33.72 12.17
C LEU A 115 3.87 -35.12 12.02
N ALA A 116 4.76 -35.33 11.04
CA ALA A 116 5.46 -36.60 10.87
C ALA A 116 6.40 -36.91 12.06
N GLU A 117 6.98 -35.88 12.67
CA GLU A 117 7.82 -35.99 13.87
C GLU A 117 7.02 -36.08 15.19
N GLY A 118 5.69 -35.94 15.13
CA GLY A 118 4.80 -36.07 16.29
C GLY A 118 4.75 -34.84 17.21
N GLU A 119 5.19 -33.69 16.73
CA GLU A 119 5.27 -32.45 17.51
C GLU A 119 3.99 -31.59 17.37
N SER A 120 3.78 -30.68 18.33
CA SER A 120 2.60 -29.80 18.32
C SER A 120 2.73 -28.70 17.26
N VAL A 121 1.70 -28.53 16.43
CA VAL A 121 1.71 -27.61 15.26
C VAL A 121 0.70 -26.45 15.34
N HIS A 122 0.15 -26.17 16.53
CA HIS A 122 -0.97 -25.24 16.65
C HIS A 122 -0.57 -23.79 16.35
N GLY A 123 0.65 -23.38 16.74
CA GLY A 123 1.16 -22.03 16.48
C GLY A 123 1.51 -21.80 15.01
N GLU A 124 2.02 -22.83 14.34
CA GLU A 124 2.41 -22.83 12.93
C GLU A 124 1.17 -22.70 12.04
N ARG A 125 0.10 -23.45 12.35
CA ARG A 125 -1.19 -23.36 11.66
C ARG A 125 -1.83 -21.99 11.78
N PHE A 126 -1.78 -21.39 12.96
CA PHE A 126 -2.28 -20.02 13.15
C PHE A 126 -1.44 -19.01 12.35
N THR A 127 -0.11 -19.14 12.40
CA THR A 127 0.81 -18.27 11.66
C THR A 127 0.58 -18.38 10.14
N SER A 128 0.43 -19.60 9.60
CA SER A 128 0.18 -19.81 8.17
C SER A 128 -1.16 -19.20 7.74
N PHE A 129 -2.21 -19.36 8.55
CA PHE A 129 -3.50 -18.72 8.30
C PHE A 129 -3.40 -17.19 8.26
N VAL A 130 -2.68 -16.58 9.21
CA VAL A 130 -2.49 -15.12 9.22
C VAL A 130 -1.68 -14.67 7.99
N CYS A 131 -0.65 -15.41 7.57
CA CYS A 131 0.09 -15.12 6.33
C CYS A 131 -0.81 -15.18 5.09
N LEU A 132 -1.72 -16.16 5.00
CA LEU A 132 -2.67 -16.26 3.89
C LEU A 132 -3.62 -15.06 3.86
N VAL A 133 -4.20 -14.71 5.01
CA VAL A 133 -5.09 -13.55 5.14
C VAL A 133 -4.36 -12.26 4.77
N GLN A 134 -3.11 -12.10 5.22
CA GLN A 134 -2.26 -10.96 4.88
C GLN A 134 -1.96 -10.88 3.38
N ALA A 135 -1.65 -12.00 2.74
CA ALA A 135 -1.43 -12.06 1.30
C ALA A 135 -2.66 -11.61 0.51
N LEU A 136 -3.84 -12.11 0.88
CA LEU A 136 -5.11 -11.74 0.26
C LEU A 136 -5.48 -10.27 0.51
N LEU A 137 -5.26 -9.76 1.72
CA LEU A 137 -5.53 -8.37 2.06
C LEU A 137 -4.64 -7.40 1.28
N LEU A 138 -3.33 -7.67 1.23
CA LEU A 138 -2.37 -6.87 0.46
C LEU A 138 -2.68 -6.95 -1.03
N GLY A 139 -3.04 -8.12 -1.55
CA GLY A 139 -3.43 -8.31 -2.95
C GLY A 139 -4.71 -7.56 -3.31
N ALA A 140 -5.76 -7.67 -2.48
CA ALA A 140 -7.03 -6.96 -2.67
C ALA A 140 -6.84 -5.43 -2.54
N PHE A 141 -5.96 -5.00 -1.65
CA PHE A 141 -5.60 -3.60 -1.52
C PHE A 141 -4.83 -3.07 -2.73
N ALA A 142 -3.85 -3.83 -3.27
CA ALA A 142 -3.20 -3.48 -4.52
C ALA A 142 -4.19 -3.41 -5.69
N ALA A 143 -5.15 -4.34 -5.77
CA ALA A 143 -6.21 -4.32 -6.78
C ALA A 143 -7.12 -3.09 -6.64
N THR A 144 -7.48 -2.72 -5.41
CA THR A 144 -8.27 -1.51 -5.10
C THR A 144 -7.51 -0.22 -5.46
N LEU A 145 -6.20 -0.18 -5.18
CA LEU A 145 -5.36 0.93 -5.61
C LEU A 145 -5.28 1.01 -7.15
N ALA A 146 -5.20 -0.14 -7.83
CA ALA A 146 -5.17 -0.20 -9.28
C ALA A 146 -6.49 0.29 -9.91
N SER A 147 -7.64 -0.08 -9.34
CA SER A 147 -8.96 0.28 -9.86
C SER A 147 -9.26 1.77 -9.68
N HIS A 148 -8.87 2.37 -8.55
CA HIS A 148 -9.05 3.81 -8.31
C HIS A 148 -7.88 4.67 -8.80
N ARG A 149 -6.85 4.07 -9.42
CA ARG A 149 -5.69 4.79 -9.96
C ARG A 149 -6.10 5.85 -10.96
N SER A 150 -7.05 5.56 -11.86
CA SER A 150 -7.53 6.54 -12.85
C SER A 150 -8.21 7.75 -12.23
N GLU A 151 -8.96 7.56 -11.13
CA GLU A 151 -9.65 8.66 -10.42
C GLU A 151 -8.67 9.54 -9.60
N ILE A 152 -7.60 8.94 -9.07
CA ILE A 152 -6.52 9.66 -8.36
C ILE A 152 -5.63 10.44 -9.34
N LEU A 153 -5.45 9.94 -10.57
CA LEU A 153 -4.65 10.58 -11.63
C LEU A 153 -5.39 11.71 -12.34
N ASP A 154 -6.69 11.55 -12.64
CA ASP A 154 -7.47 12.58 -13.34
C ASP A 154 -7.65 13.86 -12.54
N GLN A 155 -7.59 13.78 -11.21
CA GLN A 155 -7.79 14.94 -10.34
C GLN A 155 -6.49 15.76 -10.10
N LYS A 156 -5.34 15.35 -10.63
CA LYS A 156 -4.01 15.92 -10.30
C LYS A 156 -3.16 16.39 -11.48
N VAL A 157 -3.75 16.62 -12.65
CA VAL A 157 -3.10 17.41 -13.71
C VAL A 157 -3.81 18.75 -13.91
N PRO A 158 -3.74 19.71 -12.96
CA PRO A 158 -3.33 21.05 -13.31
C PRO A 158 -1.79 21.05 -13.29
N ILE A 159 -1.20 21.15 -14.48
CA ILE A 159 0.20 21.52 -14.65
C ILE A 159 0.39 22.89 -13.97
N GLY A 160 0.99 22.90 -12.78
CA GLY A 160 1.81 24.02 -12.32
C GLY A 160 3.22 23.44 -12.22
N GLU A 161 4.13 23.78 -13.13
CA GLU A 161 4.99 24.96 -12.97
C GLU A 161 5.43 25.14 -11.52
N TYR A 162 6.51 24.45 -11.18
CA TYR A 162 7.54 24.90 -10.25
C TYR A 162 8.84 24.32 -10.83
N GLU A 163 9.48 25.10 -11.71
CA GLU A 163 10.55 26.02 -11.32
C GLU A 163 11.75 25.24 -10.79
N THR A 164 12.58 24.82 -11.74
CA THR A 164 14.00 24.61 -11.54
C THR A 164 14.58 25.92 -11.01
N THR A 165 14.87 25.98 -9.72
CA THR A 165 15.61 27.09 -9.12
C THR A 165 17.07 26.97 -9.56
N GLU A 166 17.47 27.74 -10.57
CA GLU A 166 18.86 28.18 -10.73
C GLU A 166 18.85 29.71 -10.65
N GLU A 167 19.52 30.22 -9.61
CA GLU A 167 19.82 31.64 -9.43
C GLU A 167 20.78 32.11 -10.54
N GLU A 168 20.43 33.20 -11.23
CA GLU A 168 21.23 34.43 -11.41
C GLU A 168 20.76 35.23 -12.64
N GLY A 169 20.63 36.56 -12.47
CA GLY A 169 20.61 37.50 -13.59
C GLY A 169 19.26 38.17 -13.85
N GLY A 170 18.99 39.25 -13.10
CA GLY A 170 17.81 40.08 -13.31
C GLY A 170 17.83 40.87 -14.62
N VAL A 171 16.65 41.10 -15.19
CA VAL A 171 16.28 42.31 -15.95
C VAL A 171 14.78 42.53 -15.75
N GLY A 172 14.43 43.67 -15.15
CA GLY A 172 13.05 44.08 -14.94
C GLY A 172 12.33 44.37 -16.26
N SER A 173 11.12 43.82 -16.41
CA SER A 173 10.24 44.13 -17.53
C SER A 173 9.44 45.39 -17.21
N TYR A 174 9.75 46.45 -17.94
CA TYR A 174 9.12 47.76 -17.97
C TYR A 174 7.70 47.68 -18.57
N GLU A 175 6.68 48.13 -17.83
CA GLU A 175 5.37 48.45 -18.39
C GLU A 175 5.44 49.75 -19.20
N ALA A 176 4.98 49.73 -20.46
CA ALA A 176 4.88 50.91 -21.31
C ALA A 176 3.46 51.51 -21.27
N PRO A 177 3.30 52.84 -21.12
CA PRO A 177 2.00 53.48 -20.93
C PRO A 177 1.26 53.85 -22.23
N LYS A 178 -0.05 53.56 -22.23
CA LYS A 178 -1.22 54.33 -22.70
C LYS A 178 -1.09 55.26 -23.91
N ASN A 179 -1.84 54.99 -24.98
CA ASN A 179 -2.21 56.02 -25.96
C ASN A 179 -3.71 55.96 -26.33
N ARG A 180 -4.51 56.86 -25.74
CA ARG A 180 -5.84 57.24 -26.26
C ARG A 180 -5.60 58.40 -27.21
N GLY A 181 -5.77 58.17 -28.52
CA GLY A 181 -5.83 59.26 -29.49
C GLY A 181 -7.11 60.09 -29.32
N PRO A 182 -7.09 61.39 -29.66
CA PRO A 182 -8.27 62.23 -29.62
C PRO A 182 -9.20 61.93 -30.80
N VAL A 183 -10.49 61.88 -30.51
CA VAL A 183 -11.56 61.97 -31.51
C VAL A 183 -11.66 63.44 -31.91
N VAL A 184 -11.46 63.72 -33.20
CA VAL A 184 -11.85 64.98 -33.85
C VAL A 184 -12.92 64.65 -34.86
#